data_AF-A0A1F2SQ10-F1
#
_entry.id   AF-A0A1F2SQ10-F1
#
_cell.length_a   1.000
_cell.length_b   1.000
_cell.length_c   1.000
_cell.angle_alpha   90.00
_cell.angle_beta   90.00
_cell.angle_gamma   90.00
#
_symmetry.space_group_name_H-M   'P 1'
#
loop_
_entity.id
_entity.type
_entity.pdbx_description
1 polymer ?
#
loop_
_entity_poly.entity_id
_entity_poly.type
_entity_poly.pdbx_seq_one_letter_code
_entity_poly.pdbx_strand_id
1 'polypeptide(L)'
;MQTESFIVEGSVVRVRWQTHGPPAGGGTFKLTFLSAVSGRELAVAADHRGAGSGEFYIPEEPRPAYFLVESTDLDWSFSVDEGVAGTIRESADGATRQ
;
A
#
# COMPACT_ATOMS: atom_id res chain seq x y z
N MET A 1 1.08 -16.08 2.66
CA MET A 1 0.06 -15.72 3.67
C MET A 1 -0.88 -14.70 3.05
N GLN A 2 -2.19 -14.82 3.25
CA GLN A 2 -3.17 -13.81 2.86
C GLN A 2 -3.65 -13.05 4.10
N THR A 3 -3.86 -11.75 3.98
CA THR A 3 -4.57 -10.95 4.99
C THR A 3 -6.08 -11.11 4.87
N GLU A 4 -6.80 -10.67 5.91
CA GLU A 4 -8.23 -10.40 5.78
C GLU A 4 -8.46 -9.28 4.76
N SER A 5 -9.64 -9.29 4.13
CA SER A 5 -10.02 -8.22 3.21
C SER A 5 -10.46 -6.97 3.98
N PHE A 6 -10.18 -5.80 3.42
CA PHE A 6 -10.62 -4.51 3.93
C PHE A 6 -11.19 -3.67 2.79
N ILE A 7 -12.01 -2.66 3.13
CA ILE A 7 -12.55 -1.71 2.17
C ILE A 7 -11.54 -0.57 2.02
N VAL A 8 -11.04 -0.37 0.80
CA VAL A 8 -10.37 0.89 0.47
C VAL A 8 -11.44 1.97 0.36
N GLU A 9 -11.37 3.00 1.19
CA GLU A 9 -12.28 4.14 1.16
C GLU A 9 -11.66 5.35 0.46
N GLY A 10 -10.33 5.51 0.59
CA GLY A 10 -9.56 6.58 -0.04
C GLY A 10 -9.32 6.38 -1.55
N SER A 11 -8.71 7.39 -2.17
CA SER A 11 -8.25 7.32 -3.57
C SER A 11 -6.80 6.87 -3.72
N VAL A 12 -6.09 6.73 -2.59
CA VAL A 12 -4.71 6.29 -2.54
C VAL A 12 -4.47 5.46 -1.30
N VAL A 13 -3.76 4.35 -1.48
CA VAL A 13 -3.26 3.50 -0.41
C VAL A 13 -1.75 3.69 -0.31
N ARG A 14 -1.25 4.08 0.86
CA ARG A 14 0.18 4.13 1.16
C ARG A 14 0.57 2.87 1.90
N VAL A 15 1.52 2.14 1.35
CA VAL A 15 2.07 0.92 1.94
C VAL A 15 3.49 1.18 2.39
N ARG A 16 3.81 0.83 3.64
CA ARG A 16 5.17 0.81 4.17
C ARG A 16 5.53 -0.59 4.57
N TRP A 17 6.73 -1.03 4.26
CA TRP A 17 7.18 -2.37 4.61
C TRP A 17 8.62 -2.36 5.09
N GLN A 18 8.97 -3.38 5.86
CA GLN A 18 10.33 -3.67 6.29
C GLN A 18 10.55 -5.18 6.37
N THR A 19 11.74 -5.62 6.01
CA THR A 19 12.22 -6.99 6.14
C THR A 19 13.49 -7.01 6.98
N HIS A 20 13.59 -8.01 7.84
CA HIS A 20 14.76 -8.30 8.68
C HIS A 20 15.22 -9.74 8.39
N GLY A 21 16.52 -9.96 8.41
CA GLY A 21 17.09 -11.26 8.11
C GLY A 21 18.60 -11.30 8.31
N PRO A 22 19.24 -12.47 8.12
CA PRO A 22 20.68 -12.61 8.31
C PRO A 22 21.48 -11.69 7.38
N PRO A 23 22.67 -11.20 7.80
CA PRO A 23 23.52 -10.30 7.00
C PRO A 23 23.94 -10.85 5.64
N ALA A 24 23.85 -12.17 5.44
CA ALA A 24 24.26 -12.85 4.22
C ALA A 24 23.31 -12.65 3.02
N GLY A 25 22.27 -11.80 3.12
CA GLY A 25 21.42 -11.42 1.98
C GLY A 25 20.53 -12.54 1.43
N GLY A 26 20.26 -13.55 2.26
CA GLY A 26 19.30 -14.62 1.97
C GLY A 26 17.85 -14.14 2.06
N GLY A 27 16.95 -14.93 1.49
CA GLY A 27 15.51 -14.74 1.62
C GLY A 27 14.88 -13.75 0.63
N THR A 28 13.56 -13.87 0.47
CA THR A 28 12.75 -13.11 -0.49
C THR A 28 11.49 -12.61 0.16
N PHE A 29 10.99 -11.46 -0.29
CA PHE A 29 9.74 -10.87 0.18
C PHE A 29 9.01 -10.23 -1.00
N LYS A 30 7.79 -10.68 -1.27
CA LYS A 30 6.88 -10.08 -2.23
C LYS A 30 5.56 -9.74 -1.56
N LEU A 31 5.12 -8.51 -1.74
CA LEU A 31 3.87 -7.97 -1.23
C LEU A 31 3.00 -7.53 -2.39
N THR A 32 1.95 -8.30 -2.66
CA THR A 32 1.02 -8.04 -3.76
C THR A 32 -0.31 -7.56 -3.20
N PHE A 33 -0.86 -6.52 -3.81
CA PHE A 33 -2.19 -5.99 -3.53
C PHE A 33 -3.18 -6.52 -4.57
N LEU A 34 -4.28 -7.15 -4.11
CA LEU A 34 -5.25 -7.82 -4.96
C LEU A 34 -6.68 -7.37 -4.65
N SER A 35 -7.53 -7.39 -5.68
CA SER A 35 -8.96 -7.17 -5.49
C SER A 35 -9.60 -8.37 -4.79
N ALA A 36 -10.36 -8.13 -3.72
CA ALA A 36 -11.17 -9.18 -3.10
C ALA A 36 -12.38 -9.57 -3.94
N VAL A 37 -12.78 -8.73 -4.91
CA VAL A 37 -13.91 -9.00 -5.81
C VAL A 37 -13.54 -10.02 -6.88
N SER A 38 -12.38 -9.84 -7.51
CA SER A 38 -11.99 -10.63 -8.69
C SER A 38 -10.77 -11.51 -8.49
N GLY A 39 -10.01 -11.32 -7.40
CA GLY A 39 -8.70 -11.94 -7.20
C GLY A 39 -7.61 -11.40 -8.12
N ARG A 40 -7.89 -10.38 -8.94
CA ARG A 40 -6.91 -9.79 -9.84
C ARG A 40 -5.84 -9.03 -9.06
N GLU A 41 -4.59 -9.18 -9.47
CA GLU A 41 -3.48 -8.33 -9.03
C GLU A 41 -3.74 -6.88 -9.46
N LEU A 42 -3.71 -5.98 -8.48
CA LEU A 42 -3.87 -4.54 -8.68
C LEU A 42 -2.50 -3.86 -8.71
N ALA A 43 -1.59 -4.26 -7.82
CA ALA A 43 -0.23 -3.75 -7.75
C ALA A 43 0.71 -4.70 -7.01
N VAL A 44 2.02 -4.54 -7.25
CA VAL A 44 3.10 -5.12 -6.43
C VAL A 44 3.74 -3.99 -5.62
N ALA A 45 3.51 -3.99 -4.31
CA ALA A 45 4.03 -2.95 -3.41
C ALA A 45 5.49 -3.22 -2.98
N ALA A 46 5.92 -4.48 -3.05
CA ALA A 46 7.31 -4.87 -2.82
C ALA A 46 7.63 -6.16 -3.58
N ASP A 47 8.83 -6.21 -4.15
CA ASP A 47 9.50 -7.43 -4.60
C ASP A 47 10.99 -7.25 -4.26
N HIS A 48 11.41 -7.80 -3.12
CA HIS A 48 12.68 -7.46 -2.46
C HIS A 48 13.43 -8.71 -1.97
N ARG A 49 14.76 -8.60 -1.91
CA ARG A 49 15.65 -9.67 -1.43
C ARG A 49 16.45 -9.20 -0.22
N GLY A 50 16.53 -10.04 0.81
CA GLY A 50 17.25 -9.72 2.04
C GLY A 50 16.56 -8.68 2.92
N ALA A 51 17.31 -8.16 3.89
CA ALA A 51 16.85 -7.08 4.77
C ALA A 51 16.67 -5.76 4.00
N GLY A 52 15.71 -4.95 4.42
CA GLY A 52 15.42 -3.67 3.78
C GLY A 52 14.09 -3.07 4.20
N SER A 53 13.72 -1.98 3.56
CA SER A 53 12.43 -1.31 3.78
C SER A 53 12.03 -0.49 2.56
N GLY A 54 10.75 -0.19 2.42
CA GLY A 54 10.26 0.64 1.34
C GLY A 54 8.89 1.26 1.62
N GLU A 55 8.53 2.21 0.76
CA GLU A 55 7.21 2.85 0.73
C GLU A 55 6.69 2.85 -0.71
N PHE A 56 5.40 2.56 -0.88
CA PHE A 56 4.74 2.54 -2.18
C PHE A 56 3.35 3.18 -2.08
N TYR A 57 2.93 3.87 -3.14
CA TYR A 57 1.63 4.51 -3.23
C TYR A 57 0.84 3.86 -4.36
N ILE A 58 -0.34 3.36 -4.05
CA ILE A 58 -1.24 2.71 -4.99
C ILE A 58 -2.43 3.64 -5.20
N PRO A 59 -2.55 4.31 -6.36
CA PRO A 59 -3.80 4.95 -6.75
C PRO A 59 -4.86 3.85 -6.91
N GLU A 60 -5.95 3.91 -6.15
CA GLU A 60 -6.97 2.88 -6.16
C GLU A 60 -8.36 3.51 -6.01
N GLU A 61 -9.36 2.90 -6.65
CA GLU A 61 -10.75 3.28 -6.47
C GLU A 61 -11.37 2.53 -5.29
N PRO A 62 -12.37 3.09 -4.59
CA PRO A 62 -12.97 2.42 -3.45
C PRO A 62 -13.49 1.01 -3.77
N ARG A 63 -12.88 -0.01 -3.16
CA ARG A 63 -13.23 -1.43 -3.35
C ARG A 63 -12.69 -2.32 -2.23
N PRO A 64 -13.29 -3.50 -1.99
CA PRO A 64 -12.70 -4.48 -1.12
C PRO A 64 -11.42 -5.07 -1.74
N ALA A 65 -10.35 -5.11 -0.95
CA ALA A 65 -9.04 -5.60 -1.35
C ALA A 65 -8.32 -6.31 -0.20
N TYR A 66 -7.24 -7.01 -0.52
CA TYR A 66 -6.39 -7.68 0.46
C TYR A 66 -4.93 -7.71 -0.05
N PHE A 67 -4.01 -7.98 0.87
CA PHE A 67 -2.61 -8.24 0.54
C PHE A 67 -2.29 -9.74 0.61
N LEU A 68 -1.55 -10.20 -0.40
CA LEU A 68 -0.85 -11.47 -0.39
C LEU A 68 0.63 -11.22 -0.06
N VAL A 69 1.12 -11.92 0.94
CA VAL A 69 2.53 -11.91 1.36
C VAL A 69 3.17 -13.23 0.99
N GLU A 70 4.20 -13.18 0.17
CA GLU A 70 5.05 -14.32 -0.18
C GLU A 70 6.44 -14.04 0.39
N SER A 71 6.92 -14.88 1.32
CA SER A 71 8.23 -14.67 1.93
C SER A 71 8.92 -15.96 2.30
N THR A 72 10.25 -15.95 2.19
CA THR A 72 11.14 -17.05 2.51
C THR A 72 12.30 -16.51 3.33
N ASP A 73 12.59 -17.12 4.48
CA ASP A 73 13.74 -16.83 5.36
C ASP A 73 13.91 -15.36 5.79
N LEU A 74 12.82 -14.57 5.79
CA LEU A 74 12.80 -13.20 6.28
C LEU A 74 11.69 -13.01 7.31
N ASP A 75 12.00 -12.26 8.37
CA ASP A 75 11.00 -11.62 9.21
C ASP A 75 10.53 -10.36 8.49
N TRP A 76 9.24 -10.07 8.53
CA TRP A 76 8.68 -8.92 7.82
C TRP A 76 7.53 -8.28 8.58
N SER A 77 7.32 -6.99 8.31
CA SER A 77 6.10 -6.29 8.69
C SER A 77 5.75 -5.26 7.64
N PHE A 78 4.46 -4.93 7.53
CA PHE A 78 4.00 -3.83 6.70
C PHE A 78 2.83 -3.12 7.37
N SER A 79 2.63 -1.86 7.00
CA SER A 79 1.49 -1.04 7.40
C SER A 79 0.85 -0.42 6.18
N VAL A 80 -0.44 -0.12 6.33
CA VAL A 80 -1.26 0.48 5.27
C VAL A 80 -1.93 1.71 5.85
N ASP A 81 -1.75 2.84 5.19
CA ASP A 81 -2.44 4.10 5.50
C ASP A 81 -3.29 4.50 4.29
N GLU A 82 -4.56 4.82 4.50
CA GLU A 82 -5.40 5.37 3.43
C GLU A 82 -5.32 6.89 3.38
N GLY A 83 -5.03 7.43 2.19
CA GLY A 83 -5.12 8.85 1.94
C GLY A 83 -6.55 9.24 1.65
N VAL A 84 -7.16 10.01 2.56
CA VAL A 84 -8.43 10.69 2.28
C VAL A 84 -8.14 11.85 1.34
N ALA A 85 -8.71 11.84 0.13
CA ALA A 85 -8.64 12.98 -0.77
C ALA A 85 -9.42 14.15 -0.16
N GLY A 86 -8.73 15.09 0.48
CA GLY A 86 -9.31 16.35 0.90
C GLY A 86 -9.44 17.28 -0.31
N THR A 87 -10.66 17.68 -0.68
CA THR A 87 -10.83 18.82 -1.57
C THR A 87 -10.44 20.08 -0.80
N ILE A 88 -9.29 20.70 -1.13
CA ILE A 88 -9.05 22.07 -0.73
C ILE A 88 -10.08 22.92 -1.47
N ARG A 89 -11.14 23.33 -0.77
CA ARG A 89 -11.99 24.40 -1.28
C ARG A 89 -11.18 25.67 -1.20
N GLU A 90 -10.74 26.16 -2.35
CA GLU A 90 -10.23 27.52 -2.46
C GLU A 90 -11.38 28.45 -2.06
N SER A 91 -11.24 29.12 -0.92
CA SER A 91 -12.17 30.18 -0.54
C SER A 91 -12.01 31.29 -1.57
N ALA A 92 -13.02 31.42 -2.45
CA ALA A 92 -13.19 32.62 -3.23
C ALA A 92 -13.62 33.74 -2.27
N ASP A 93 -12.65 34.34 -1.59
CA ASP A 93 -12.86 35.60 -0.90
C ASP A 93 -13.00 36.69 -1.98
N GLY A 94 -14.24 37.17 -2.08
CA GLY A 94 -14.64 38.14 -3.06
C GLY A 94 -13.90 39.46 -2.92
N ALA A 95 -13.56 40.04 -4.06
CA ALA A 95 -13.40 41.47 -4.19
C ALA A 95 -14.06 41.94 -5.48
N THR A 96 -15.40 42.08 -5.43
CA THR A 96 -16.05 43.15 -6.18
C THR A 96 -15.64 44.46 -5.52
N ARG A 97 -14.98 45.35 -6.25
CA ARG A 97 -15.12 46.80 -6.04
C ARG A 97 -14.77 47.58 -7.30
N GLN A 98 -15.82 48.26 -7.79
CA GLN A 98 -15.93 49.55 -8.51
C GLN A 98 -15.00 49.81 -9.71
#